data_AF-A0A183GXK7-F1
#
_entry.id   AF-A0A183GXK7-F1
#
_cell.length_a   1.000
_cell.length_b   1.000
_cell.length_c   1.000
_cell.angle_alpha   90.00
_cell.angle_beta   90.00
_cell.angle_gamma   90.00
#
_symmetry.space_group_name_H-M   'P 1'
#
loop_
_entity.id
_entity.type
_entity.pdbx_description
1 polymer ?
#
loop_
_entity_poly.entity_id
_entity_poly.type
_entity_poly.pdbx_seq_one_letter_code
_entity_poly.pdbx_strand_id
1 'polypeptide(L)'
;MSTFVEEWCGAVSARSRGDVQELGAVGKPTLVNAVIFGIEVEALIDTGSVISILPAGLLKLAKSRGFDIDKEVGAGMELAKLE
;
A
#
# COMPACT_ATOMS: atom_id res chain seq x y z
N MET A 1 1.74 -20.75 7.48
CA MET A 1 1.50 -19.45 6.80
C MET A 1 2.81 -19.00 6.23
N SER A 2 2.90 -18.79 4.91
CA SER A 2 4.10 -18.22 4.28
C SER A 2 4.03 -16.70 4.36
N THR A 3 5.19 -16.04 4.38
CA THR A 3 5.33 -14.57 4.41
C THR A 3 5.58 -13.98 3.03
N PHE A 4 5.48 -14.78 1.96
CA PHE A 4 5.85 -14.33 0.62
C PHE A 4 4.76 -13.46 0.01
N VAL A 5 5.13 -12.27 -0.45
CA VAL A 5 4.22 -11.31 -1.10
C VAL A 5 3.50 -11.93 -2.31
N GLU A 6 4.11 -12.90 -2.97
CA GLU A 6 3.51 -13.61 -4.11
C GLU A 6 2.16 -14.26 -3.79
N GLU A 7 2.03 -14.87 -2.61
CA GLU A 7 0.78 -15.51 -2.18
C GLU A 7 -0.30 -14.47 -1.84
N TRP A 8 0.09 -13.27 -1.37
CA TRP A 8 -0.84 -12.17 -1.09
C TRP A 8 -1.35 -11.50 -2.37
N CYS A 9 -0.51 -11.44 -3.41
CA CYS A 9 -0.85 -10.81 -4.69
C CYS A 9 -1.69 -11.71 -5.62
N GLY A 10 -1.75 -13.02 -5.35
CA GLY A 10 -2.34 -14.03 -6.24
C GLY A 10 -3.81 -13.84 -6.60
N ALA A 11 -4.58 -13.11 -5.79
CA ALA A 11 -6.02 -12.90 -5.99
C ALA A 11 -6.41 -11.48 -6.42
N VAL A 12 -5.44 -10.58 -6.65
CA VAL A 12 -5.73 -9.21 -7.12
C VAL A 12 -6.08 -9.27 -8.61
N SER A 13 -7.33 -9.60 -8.92
CA SER A 13 -7.91 -9.27 -10.22
C SER A 13 -8.14 -7.77 -10.29
N ALA A 14 -7.96 -7.16 -11.46
CA ALA A 14 -8.40 -5.80 -11.71
C ALA A 14 -9.93 -5.79 -11.60
N ARG A 15 -10.46 -5.70 -10.37
CA ARG A 15 -11.88 -5.42 -10.19
C ARG A 15 -12.11 -4.04 -10.76
N SER A 16 -13.03 -3.96 -11.72
CA SER A 16 -13.72 -2.74 -12.09
C SER A 16 -14.05 -1.97 -10.82
N ARG A 17 -14.02 -0.63 -10.86
CA ARG A 17 -14.67 0.22 -9.85
C ARG A 17 -16.14 -0.18 -9.78
N GLY A 18 -16.46 -1.28 -9.10
CA GLY A 18 -17.81 -1.63 -8.74
C GLY A 18 -18.28 -0.58 -7.76
N ASP A 19 -19.53 -0.18 -7.87
CA ASP A 19 -20.17 0.85 -7.06
C ASP A 19 -19.93 0.54 -5.57
N VAL A 20 -18.86 1.10 -5.02
CA VAL A 20 -18.64 1.14 -3.59
C VAL A 20 -19.72 2.08 -3.11
N GLN A 21 -20.76 1.52 -2.49
CA GLN A 21 -21.73 2.32 -1.78
C GLN A 21 -20.94 3.13 -0.75
N GLU A 22 -20.76 4.42 -1.02
CA GLU A 22 -20.10 5.34 -0.11
C GLU A 22 -20.94 5.38 1.17
N LEU A 23 -20.54 4.59 2.17
CA LEU A 23 -20.80 4.93 3.55
C LEU A 23 -20.07 6.25 3.74
N GLY A 24 -20.81 7.35 3.61
CA GLY A 24 -20.24 8.70 3.53
C GLY A 24 -19.29 8.94 4.68
N ALA A 25 -18.00 8.96 4.40
CA ALA A 25 -17.00 9.36 5.37
C ALA A 25 -17.32 10.79 5.79
N VAL A 26 -17.31 11.05 7.11
CA VAL A 26 -17.53 12.41 7.61
C VAL A 26 -16.24 13.21 7.42
N GLY A 27 -16.36 14.36 6.75
CA GLY A 27 -15.22 15.23 6.44
C GLY A 27 -14.64 14.98 5.05
N LYS A 28 -13.49 15.60 4.76
CA LYS A 28 -12.76 15.43 3.51
C LYS A 28 -11.48 14.63 3.78
N PRO A 29 -11.13 13.65 2.95
CA PRO A 29 -9.85 12.96 3.08
C PRO A 29 -8.70 13.96 2.89
N THR A 30 -7.67 13.84 3.73
CA THR A 30 -6.41 14.57 3.54
C THR A 30 -5.43 13.62 2.86
N LEU A 31 -5.07 13.96 1.63
CA LEU A 31 -4.21 13.15 0.78
C LEU A 31 -2.84 13.80 0.64
N VAL A 32 -1.79 12.99 0.58
CA VAL A 32 -0.41 13.42 0.36
C VAL A 32 0.24 12.57 -0.73
N ASN A 33 1.11 13.18 -1.54
CA ASN A 33 1.96 12.41 -2.45
C ASN A 33 3.11 11.79 -1.66
N ALA A 34 3.26 10.48 -1.77
CA ALA A 34 4.33 9.70 -1.16
C ALA A 34 5.07 8.88 -2.22
N VAL A 35 6.34 8.59 -1.95
CA VAL A 35 7.14 7.69 -2.79
C VAL A 35 7.36 6.39 -2.02
N ILE A 36 6.77 5.29 -2.50
CA ILE A 36 6.84 3.97 -1.87
C ILE A 36 7.44 2.99 -2.87
N PHE A 37 8.54 2.33 -2.54
CA PHE A 37 9.31 1.48 -3.47
C PHE A 37 9.71 2.18 -4.78
N GLY A 38 9.98 3.49 -4.72
CA GLY A 38 10.25 4.30 -5.91
C GLY A 38 9.02 4.53 -6.82
N ILE A 39 7.82 4.32 -6.30
CA ILE A 39 6.54 4.54 -6.99
C ILE A 39 5.86 5.73 -6.30
N GLU A 40 5.56 6.78 -7.06
CA GLU A 40 4.72 7.88 -6.59
C GLU A 40 3.27 7.40 -6.45
N VAL A 41 2.70 7.61 -5.27
CA VAL A 41 1.33 7.24 -4.92
C VAL A 41 0.68 8.33 -4.08
N GLU A 42 -0.63 8.47 -4.21
CA GLU A 42 -1.43 9.29 -3.31
C GLU A 42 -1.81 8.47 -2.07
N ALA A 43 -1.47 8.95 -0.89
CA ALA A 43 -1.69 8.30 0.39
C ALA A 43 -2.67 9.11 1.26
N LEU A 44 -3.54 8.40 1.99
CA LEU A 44 -4.41 8.98 2.99
C LEU A 44 -3.65 9.20 4.30
N ILE A 45 -3.71 10.42 4.84
CA ILE A 45 -3.26 10.69 6.20
C ILE A 45 -4.32 10.16 7.17
N ASP A 46 -3.97 9.08 7.88
CA ASP A 46 -4.83 8.45 8.88
C ASP A 46 -4.16 8.51 10.26
N THR A 47 -4.58 9.48 11.08
CA THR A 47 -4.10 9.63 12.46
C THR A 47 -4.63 8.55 13.41
N GLY A 48 -5.61 7.76 12.97
CA GLY A 48 -6.16 6.63 13.72
C GLY A 48 -5.31 5.35 13.61
N SER A 49 -4.26 5.36 12.79
CA SER A 49 -3.37 4.22 12.58
C SER A 49 -1.92 4.54 12.97
N VAL A 50 -1.24 3.56 13.57
CA VAL A 50 0.21 3.62 13.85
C VAL A 50 1.02 3.01 12.70
N ILE A 51 0.35 2.31 11.78
CA ILE A 51 0.97 1.60 10.66
C ILE A 51 0.46 2.13 9.33
N SER A 52 1.33 2.09 8.31
CA SER A 52 0.92 2.32 6.92
C SER A 52 0.31 1.04 6.34
N ILE A 53 -0.83 1.18 5.67
CA ILE A 53 -1.51 0.08 4.97
C ILE A 53 -1.33 0.29 3.47
N LEU A 54 -0.80 -0.73 2.79
CA LEU A 54 -0.53 -0.67 1.35
C LEU A 54 -1.46 -1.62 0.57
N PRO A 55 -1.99 -1.20 -0.59
CA PRO A 55 -2.72 -2.10 -1.47
C PRO A 55 -1.82 -3.23 -1.98
N ALA A 56 -2.30 -4.46 -2.00
CA ALA A 56 -1.55 -5.60 -2.55
C ALA A 56 -1.15 -5.40 -4.04
N GLY A 57 -1.92 -4.61 -4.79
CA GLY A 57 -1.56 -4.21 -6.16
C GLY A 57 -0.29 -3.37 -6.23
N LEU A 58 -0.01 -2.52 -5.22
CA LEU A 58 1.22 -1.74 -5.14
C LEU A 58 2.42 -2.63 -4.85
N LEU A 59 2.27 -3.63 -3.98
CA LEU A 59 3.30 -4.64 -3.73
C LEU A 59 3.62 -5.46 -4.98
N LYS A 60 2.57 -5.86 -5.74
CA LYS A 60 2.73 -6.54 -7.02
C LYS A 60 3.49 -5.68 -8.04
N LEU A 61 3.20 -4.38 -8.11
CA LEU A 61 3.90 -3.43 -8.96
C LEU A 61 5.38 -3.31 -8.57
N ALA A 62 5.67 -3.15 -7.28
CA ALA A 62 7.04 -3.08 -6.78
C ALA A 62 7.85 -4.33 -7.13
N LYS A 63 7.28 -5.54 -6.93
CA LYS A 63 7.93 -6.79 -7.37
C LYS A 63 8.17 -6.83 -8.87
N SER A 64 7.21 -6.38 -9.68
CA SER A 64 7.37 -6.34 -11.15
C SER A 64 8.49 -5.38 -11.60
N ARG A 65 8.85 -4.40 -10.76
CA ARG A 65 9.98 -3.48 -10.97
C ARG A 65 11.31 -4.01 -10.39
N GLY A 66 11.32 -5.25 -9.89
CA GLY A 66 12.51 -5.89 -9.33
C GLY A 66 12.79 -5.56 -7.87
N PHE A 67 11.84 -4.96 -7.15
CA PHE A 67 12.00 -4.73 -5.71
C PHE A 67 11.80 -6.03 -4.93
N ASP A 68 12.81 -6.43 -4.17
CA ASP A 68 12.79 -7.65 -3.35
C ASP A 68 12.19 -7.36 -1.97
N ILE A 69 10.85 -7.29 -1.91
CA ILE A 69 10.11 -6.95 -0.69
C ILE A 69 10.37 -8.00 0.41
N ASP A 70 10.43 -9.28 0.04
CA ASP A 70 10.57 -10.39 0.97
C ASP A 70 11.92 -10.35 1.72
N LYS A 71 12.97 -9.83 1.07
CA LYS A 71 14.29 -9.61 1.68
C LYS A 71 14.32 -8.45 2.68
N GLU A 72 13.53 -7.41 2.45
CA GLU A 72 13.51 -6.20 3.29
C GLU A 72 12.70 -6.39 4.59
N VAL A 73 11.78 -7.36 4.65
CA VAL A 73 10.92 -7.64 5.82
C VAL A 73 11.70 -8.05 7.08
N GLY A 74 12.99 -8.41 6.96
CA GLY A 74 13.87 -8.76 8.09
C GLY A 74 14.74 -7.62 8.64
N ALA A 75 14.93 -6.54 7.89
CA ALA A 75 15.74 -5.39 8.28
C ALA A 75 14.80 -4.20 8.42
N GLY A 76 14.32 -3.92 9.64
CA GLY A 76 13.27 -2.94 9.92
C GLY A 76 13.23 -1.79 8.92
N MET A 77 12.23 -1.81 8.04
CA MET A 77 12.00 -0.75 7.07
C MET A 77 11.69 0.53 7.84
N GLU A 78 12.67 1.41 7.94
CA GLU A 78 12.46 2.79 8.36
C GLU A 78 11.69 3.48 7.24
N LEU A 79 10.36 3.40 7.33
CA LEU A 79 9.48 4.23 6.51
C LEU A 79 9.85 5.68 6.80
N ALA A 80 10.22 6.41 5.74
CA ALA A 80 10.59 7.80 5.82
C ALA A 80 9.55 8.55 6.68
N LYS A 81 10.02 9.18 7.76
CA LYS A 81 9.22 10.18 8.46
C LYS A 81 8.85 11.24 7.44
N LEU A 82 7.55 11.44 7.27
CA LEU A 82 7.03 12.65 6.64
C LEU A 82 7.35 13.79 7.61
N GLU A 83 8.44 14.51 7.35
CA GLU A 83 8.69 15.85 7.91
C GLU A 83 8.01 16.92 7.04
#